data_AF-A0A150GT21-F1
#
_entry.id   AF-A0A150GT21-F1
#
_cell.length_a   1.000
_cell.length_b   1.000
_cell.length_c   1.000
_cell.angle_alpha   90.00
_cell.angle_beta   90.00
_cell.angle_gamma   90.00
#
_symmetry.space_group_name_H-M   'P 1'
#
loop_
_entity.id
_entity.type
_entity.pdbx_description
1 polymer ?
#
loop_
_entity_poly.entity_id
_entity_poly.type
_entity_poly.pdbx_seq_one_letter_code
_entity_poly.pdbx_strand_id
1 'polypeptide(L)'
;MKSVERLKAAQRQIEGLSPQPAAVVFLGDVIHNGYYSHDFDWYLSTRNAYTVGSEIFRNFSAPVRYLWGNHDYHTVCGNASQSHDRSGLSARLFRHFLGPTALPYSSARIGRYNFVFLNAMLGPSWDPAHPRCDTRQASLGLQQLGWLAGELRAGRPTFVFLHHPLPAAMRDEAPGERHPDVLTLLLAHSDNVMAVFSGHYHRGLDWRDAYPFPHITLPASRYDEDNWFLLSLPQRGPLRSWRILDRDKNKGGARCSETWEYPPNGEPRPLAPQPAETGSCGSPTMAEVGQVELPPLQAVSDVPGPTGHQFNPEPSCCLAYQRPFLERCLQAQDTFRAAGRNGTEVLERCVAEHGAAIHWMGRVGGSCLAPGTHALPPPAAAAHPG
;
A
#
# COMPACT_ATOMS: atom_id res chain seq x y z
N MET A 1 -19.26 -3.49 12.08
CA MET A 1 -19.20 -2.70 10.84
C MET A 1 -18.28 -1.50 11.05
N LYS A 2 -17.05 -1.72 11.56
CA LYS A 2 -16.22 -0.63 12.10
C LYS A 2 -15.52 0.21 11.03
N SER A 3 -15.23 -0.35 9.85
CA SER A 3 -14.38 0.32 8.85
C SER A 3 -15.05 1.48 8.12
N VAL A 4 -16.34 1.37 7.76
CA VAL A 4 -17.09 2.48 7.13
C VAL A 4 -17.22 3.66 8.08
N GLU A 5 -17.57 3.40 9.34
CA GLU A 5 -17.73 4.45 10.35
C GLU A 5 -16.39 5.12 10.70
N ARG A 6 -15.29 4.36 10.77
CA ARG A 6 -13.93 4.92 10.92
C ARG A 6 -13.54 5.83 9.76
N LEU A 7 -13.84 5.41 8.53
CA LEU A 7 -13.57 6.24 7.36
C LEU A 7 -14.42 7.51 7.34
N LYS A 8 -15.71 7.43 7.71
CA LYS A 8 -16.56 8.63 7.91
C LYS A 8 -16.05 9.52 9.04
N ALA A 9 -15.54 8.95 10.13
CA ALA A 9 -14.94 9.71 11.22
C ALA A 9 -13.69 10.47 10.75
N ALA A 10 -12.77 9.80 10.05
CA ALA A 10 -11.62 10.43 9.42
C ALA A 10 -12.03 11.55 8.45
N GLN A 11 -13.05 11.31 7.61
CA GLN A 11 -13.61 12.34 6.72
C GLN A 11 -14.11 13.56 7.49
N ARG A 12 -14.88 13.38 8.56
CA ARG A 12 -15.37 14.49 9.40
C ARG A 12 -14.22 15.27 10.07
N GLN A 13 -13.19 14.58 10.55
CA GLN A 13 -12.01 15.21 11.13
C GLN A 13 -11.27 16.07 10.09
N ILE A 14 -11.06 15.55 8.88
CA ILE A 14 -10.40 16.26 7.78
C ILE A 14 -11.21 17.48 7.33
N GLU A 15 -12.55 17.36 7.23
CA GLU A 15 -13.42 18.49 6.88
C GLU A 15 -13.46 19.59 7.95
N GLY A 16 -13.16 19.23 9.20
CA GLY A 16 -13.04 20.17 10.32
C GLY A 16 -11.75 20.99 10.32
N LEU A 17 -10.79 20.70 9.44
CA LEU A 17 -9.52 21.42 9.36
C LEU A 17 -9.72 22.87 8.89
N SER A 18 -8.97 23.78 9.51
CA SER A 18 -8.94 25.19 9.12
C SER A 18 -7.49 25.71 9.07
N PRO A 19 -6.98 26.13 7.90
CA PRO A 19 -7.66 26.11 6.60
C PRO A 19 -7.90 24.67 6.11
N GLN A 20 -8.89 24.51 5.22
CA GLN A 20 -9.13 23.23 4.57
C GLN A 20 -7.93 22.80 3.69
N PRO A 21 -7.63 21.49 3.60
CA PRO A 21 -6.57 21.00 2.74
C PRO A 21 -6.89 21.26 1.26
N ALA A 22 -5.84 21.45 0.45
CA ALA A 22 -5.99 21.67 -0.99
C ALA A 22 -6.44 20.42 -1.76
N ALA A 23 -6.23 19.23 -1.20
CA ALA A 23 -6.66 17.95 -1.73
C ALA A 23 -6.59 16.87 -0.63
N VAL A 24 -7.34 15.79 -0.80
CA VAL A 24 -7.25 14.58 0.03
C VAL A 24 -6.80 13.42 -0.85
N VAL A 25 -5.79 12.67 -0.40
CA VAL A 25 -5.24 11.53 -1.15
C VAL A 25 -5.55 10.23 -0.42
N PHE A 26 -6.23 9.30 -1.10
CA PHE A 26 -6.49 7.94 -0.65
C PHE A 26 -5.57 6.97 -1.34
N LEU A 27 -4.86 6.14 -0.56
CA LEU A 27 -3.84 5.21 -1.03
C LEU A 27 -4.40 3.80 -1.34
N GLY A 28 -5.63 3.70 -1.87
CA GLY A 28 -6.25 2.43 -2.26
C GLY A 28 -6.88 1.64 -1.12
N ASP A 29 -7.41 0.46 -1.46
CA ASP A 29 -8.13 -0.48 -0.59
C ASP A 29 -9.33 0.13 0.12
N VAL A 30 -10.02 1.04 -0.57
CA VAL A 30 -11.30 1.60 -0.10
C VAL A 30 -12.44 0.62 -0.40
N ILE A 31 -12.38 -0.07 -1.54
CA ILE A 31 -13.39 -1.00 -2.01
C ILE A 31 -12.90 -2.43 -1.78
N HIS A 32 -13.14 -2.96 -0.59
CA HIS A 32 -12.82 -4.35 -0.28
C HIS A 32 -13.92 -5.30 -0.77
N ASN A 33 -13.55 -6.36 -1.50
CA ASN A 33 -14.48 -7.36 -2.04
C ASN A 33 -15.66 -6.76 -2.83
N GLY A 34 -15.40 -5.70 -3.62
CA GLY A 34 -16.45 -5.02 -4.38
C GLY A 34 -17.01 -5.81 -5.57
N TYR A 35 -16.46 -6.98 -5.89
CA TYR A 35 -16.82 -7.74 -7.10
C TYR A 35 -17.85 -8.83 -6.81
N TYR A 36 -19.10 -8.59 -7.21
CA TYR A 36 -20.23 -9.50 -7.03
C TYR A 36 -20.90 -9.89 -8.35
N SER A 37 -20.60 -9.17 -9.42
CA SER A 37 -21.14 -9.39 -10.76
C SER A 37 -20.11 -8.98 -11.81
N HIS A 38 -20.17 -9.61 -12.99
CA HIS A 38 -19.47 -9.13 -14.18
C HIS A 38 -20.30 -8.10 -14.97
N ASP A 39 -21.59 -7.96 -14.62
CA ASP A 39 -22.49 -7.00 -15.24
C ASP A 39 -22.41 -5.65 -14.51
N PHE A 40 -22.09 -4.61 -15.26
CA PHE A 40 -22.03 -3.24 -14.76
C PHE A 40 -23.39 -2.74 -14.24
N ASP A 41 -24.50 -3.14 -14.90
CA ASP A 41 -25.82 -2.61 -14.57
C ASP A 41 -26.31 -3.11 -13.20
N TRP A 42 -25.85 -4.28 -12.75
CA TRP A 42 -26.05 -4.76 -11.38
C TRP A 42 -25.58 -3.77 -10.32
N TYR A 43 -24.45 -3.09 -10.57
CA TYR A 43 -23.88 -2.11 -9.65
C TYR A 43 -24.70 -0.82 -9.60
N LEU A 44 -25.41 -0.49 -10.67
CA LEU A 44 -26.28 0.68 -10.73
C LEU A 44 -27.60 0.46 -9.98
N SER A 45 -28.11 -0.77 -9.98
CA SER A 45 -29.39 -1.11 -9.35
C SER A 45 -29.28 -1.55 -7.89
N THR A 46 -28.08 -1.90 -7.42
CA THR A 46 -27.86 -2.50 -6.10
C THR A 46 -26.91 -1.66 -5.25
N ARG A 47 -27.29 -1.35 -4.00
CA ARG A 47 -26.36 -0.73 -3.04
C ARG A 47 -25.18 -1.67 -2.79
N ASN A 48 -23.97 -1.15 -3.01
CA ASN A 48 -22.72 -1.91 -2.94
C ASN A 48 -21.57 -1.03 -2.39
N ALA A 49 -20.37 -1.61 -2.27
CA ALA A 49 -19.20 -0.91 -1.75
C ALA A 49 -18.85 0.37 -2.54
N TYR A 50 -19.02 0.38 -3.87
CA TYR A 50 -18.77 1.57 -4.69
C TYR A 50 -19.78 2.69 -4.41
N THR A 51 -21.06 2.35 -4.22
CA THR A 51 -22.06 3.37 -3.82
C THR A 51 -21.73 3.99 -2.46
N VAL A 52 -21.31 3.19 -1.48
CA VAL A 52 -20.93 3.67 -0.15
C VAL A 52 -19.66 4.52 -0.21
N GLY A 53 -18.65 4.07 -0.97
CA GLY A 53 -17.43 4.85 -1.22
C GLY A 53 -17.73 6.19 -1.89
N SER A 54 -18.63 6.21 -2.88
CA SER A 54 -19.11 7.43 -3.54
C SER A 54 -19.76 8.40 -2.56
N GLU A 55 -20.64 7.92 -1.68
CA GLU A 55 -21.30 8.73 -0.65
C GLU A 55 -20.27 9.40 0.28
N ILE A 56 -19.25 8.66 0.72
CA ILE A 56 -18.19 9.21 1.58
C ILE A 56 -17.35 10.23 0.82
N PHE A 57 -16.91 9.90 -0.40
CA PHE A 57 -16.02 10.78 -1.18
C PHE A 57 -16.68 12.09 -1.57
N ARG A 58 -17.99 12.10 -1.82
CA ARG A 58 -18.76 13.31 -2.13
C ARG A 58 -18.91 14.27 -0.95
N ASN A 59 -18.65 13.81 0.27
CA ASN A 59 -18.71 14.65 1.47
C ASN A 59 -17.39 15.36 1.77
N PHE A 60 -16.34 15.17 0.96
CA PHE A 60 -15.16 16.01 1.03
C PHE A 60 -15.36 17.32 0.27
N SER A 61 -15.09 18.46 0.92
CA SER A 61 -15.08 19.77 0.26
C SER A 61 -13.85 19.92 -0.63
N ALA A 62 -12.73 19.32 -0.21
CA ALA A 62 -11.49 19.30 -0.97
C ALA A 62 -11.52 18.23 -2.08
N PRO A 63 -10.84 18.47 -3.23
CA PRO A 63 -10.71 17.45 -4.27
C PRO A 63 -10.10 16.16 -3.76
N VAL A 64 -10.79 15.04 -3.99
CA VAL A 64 -10.29 13.71 -3.66
C VAL A 64 -9.44 13.16 -4.82
N ARG A 65 -8.28 12.61 -4.48
CA ARG A 65 -7.40 11.84 -5.35
C ARG A 65 -7.33 10.43 -4.81
N TYR A 66 -7.76 9.48 -5.64
CA TYR A 66 -7.83 8.08 -5.26
C TYR A 66 -6.96 7.26 -6.20
N LEU A 67 -6.02 6.53 -5.63
CA LEU A 67 -5.31 5.45 -6.32
C LEU A 67 -5.90 4.12 -5.91
N TRP A 68 -5.73 3.11 -6.75
CA TRP A 68 -6.34 1.80 -6.52
C TRP A 68 -5.38 0.95 -5.69
N GLY A 69 -5.93 0.07 -4.87
CA GLY A 69 -5.22 -0.93 -4.07
C GLY A 69 -5.49 -2.36 -4.50
N ASN A 70 -4.83 -3.33 -3.86
CA ASN A 70 -4.89 -4.73 -4.29
C ASN A 70 -6.28 -5.34 -4.06
N HIS A 71 -7.02 -4.87 -3.05
CA HIS A 71 -8.39 -5.31 -2.76
C HIS A 71 -9.45 -4.63 -3.64
N ASP A 72 -9.06 -3.55 -4.31
CA ASP A 72 -9.88 -2.85 -5.30
C ASP A 72 -9.98 -3.61 -6.64
N TYR A 73 -9.27 -4.74 -6.75
CA TYR A 73 -9.32 -5.70 -7.86
C TYR A 73 -9.68 -7.12 -7.39
N HIS A 74 -10.08 -7.94 -8.34
CA HIS A 74 -10.19 -9.38 -8.16
C HIS A 74 -9.43 -10.10 -9.28
N THR A 75 -8.30 -10.72 -8.92
CA THR A 75 -7.42 -11.41 -9.87
C THR A 75 -7.01 -12.75 -9.30
N VAL A 76 -7.14 -13.79 -10.12
CA VAL A 76 -6.76 -15.16 -9.80
C VAL A 76 -5.68 -15.61 -10.78
N CYS A 77 -4.43 -15.68 -10.30
CA CYS A 77 -3.30 -16.11 -11.11
C CYS A 77 -3.52 -17.54 -11.64
N GLY A 78 -3.24 -17.75 -12.94
CA GLY A 78 -3.48 -19.00 -13.64
C GLY A 78 -4.93 -19.22 -14.06
N ASN A 79 -5.86 -18.31 -13.72
CA ASN A 79 -7.26 -18.44 -14.08
C ASN A 79 -7.90 -17.10 -14.47
N ALA A 80 -7.70 -16.72 -15.74
CA ALA A 80 -8.28 -15.50 -16.29
C ALA A 80 -9.82 -15.47 -16.22
N SER A 81 -10.49 -16.64 -16.32
CA SER A 81 -11.95 -16.74 -16.28
C SER A 81 -12.56 -16.41 -14.90
N GLN A 82 -11.77 -16.55 -13.84
CA GLN A 82 -12.15 -16.17 -12.48
C GLN A 82 -11.66 -14.77 -12.10
N SER A 83 -10.98 -14.07 -13.00
CA SER A 83 -10.52 -12.70 -12.77
C SER A 83 -11.53 -11.70 -13.32
N HIS A 84 -11.68 -10.55 -12.65
CA HIS A 84 -12.48 -9.46 -13.21
C HIS A 84 -11.64 -8.62 -14.16
N ASP A 85 -12.28 -8.12 -15.23
CA ASP A 85 -11.63 -7.24 -16.20
C ASP A 85 -11.28 -5.89 -15.57
N ARG A 86 -9.98 -5.69 -15.36
CA ARG A 86 -9.40 -4.48 -14.77
C ARG A 86 -9.56 -3.26 -15.67
N SER A 87 -9.48 -3.44 -16.98
CA SER A 87 -9.45 -2.37 -17.97
C SER A 87 -10.84 -1.92 -18.41
N GLY A 88 -11.81 -2.84 -18.43
CA GLY A 88 -13.21 -2.57 -18.69
C GLY A 88 -14.00 -2.34 -17.40
N LEU A 89 -14.47 -3.42 -16.77
CA LEU A 89 -15.43 -3.33 -15.66
C LEU A 89 -14.89 -2.50 -14.49
N SER A 90 -13.71 -2.83 -13.94
CA SER A 90 -13.15 -2.11 -12.78
C SER A 90 -12.98 -0.62 -13.07
N ALA A 91 -12.34 -0.27 -14.19
CA ALA A 91 -12.14 1.12 -14.58
C ALA A 91 -13.47 1.87 -14.77
N ARG A 92 -14.47 1.22 -15.34
CA ARG A 92 -15.81 1.79 -15.51
C ARG A 92 -16.50 2.02 -14.15
N LEU A 93 -16.41 1.08 -13.22
CA LEU A 93 -16.95 1.21 -11.86
C LEU A 93 -16.29 2.37 -11.10
N PHE A 94 -14.96 2.42 -11.06
CA PHE A 94 -14.24 3.50 -10.38
C PHE A 94 -14.58 4.86 -10.98
N ARG A 95 -14.56 5.01 -12.31
CA ARG A 95 -14.87 6.28 -12.96
C ARG A 95 -16.33 6.71 -12.76
N HIS A 96 -17.26 5.76 -12.72
CA HIS A 96 -18.67 6.05 -12.53
C HIS A 96 -18.98 6.47 -11.08
N PHE A 97 -18.53 5.68 -10.10
CA PHE A 97 -18.89 5.91 -8.70
C PHE A 97 -17.98 6.92 -7.99
N LEU A 98 -16.67 6.89 -8.26
CA LEU A 98 -15.69 7.75 -7.58
C LEU A 98 -15.28 8.98 -8.42
N GLY A 99 -15.84 9.12 -9.62
CA GLY A 99 -15.73 10.31 -10.46
C GLY A 99 -14.66 10.23 -11.55
N PRO A 100 -14.61 11.25 -12.43
CA PRO A 100 -13.79 11.22 -13.64
C PRO A 100 -12.28 11.16 -13.40
N THR A 101 -11.83 11.54 -12.20
CA THR A 101 -10.41 11.53 -11.81
C THR A 101 -9.97 10.23 -11.15
N ALA A 102 -10.88 9.28 -10.92
CA ALA A 102 -10.56 7.93 -10.44
C ALA A 102 -10.02 7.06 -11.60
N LEU A 103 -8.93 7.52 -12.21
CA LEU A 103 -8.23 6.85 -13.30
C LEU A 103 -7.28 5.78 -12.71
N PRO A 104 -6.94 4.73 -13.49
CA PRO A 104 -5.95 3.75 -13.05
C PRO A 104 -4.66 4.41 -12.59
N TYR A 105 -4.14 5.36 -13.35
CA TYR A 105 -3.01 6.21 -12.95
C TYR A 105 -3.19 7.60 -13.53
N SER A 106 -2.63 8.60 -12.86
CA SER A 106 -2.75 10.00 -13.27
C SER A 106 -1.69 10.86 -12.62
N SER A 107 -1.55 12.10 -13.09
CA SER A 107 -0.82 13.14 -12.37
C SER A 107 -1.68 14.39 -12.17
N ALA A 108 -1.36 15.15 -11.14
CA ALA A 108 -1.99 16.42 -10.85
C ALA A 108 -0.95 17.42 -10.36
N ARG A 109 -1.15 18.69 -10.69
CA ARG A 109 -0.30 19.76 -10.20
C ARG A 109 -0.92 20.38 -8.96
N ILE A 110 -0.15 20.44 -7.87
CA ILE A 110 -0.56 21.10 -6.62
C ILE A 110 0.47 22.17 -6.32
N GLY A 111 0.12 23.42 -6.64
CA GLY A 111 1.04 24.55 -6.62
C GLY A 111 2.24 24.34 -7.54
N ARG A 112 3.44 24.29 -6.95
CA ARG A 112 4.71 24.09 -7.67
C ARG A 112 5.19 22.64 -7.73
N TYR A 113 4.42 21.71 -7.19
CA TYR A 113 4.75 20.28 -7.13
C TYR A 113 3.94 19.47 -8.15
N ASN A 114 4.54 18.41 -8.66
CA ASN A 114 3.83 17.36 -9.38
C ASN A 114 3.44 16.24 -8.41
N PHE A 115 2.22 15.74 -8.53
CA PHE A 115 1.72 14.60 -7.76
C PHE A 115 1.41 13.51 -8.77
N VAL A 116 2.04 12.36 -8.62
CA VAL A 116 1.91 11.21 -9.53
C VAL A 116 1.27 10.07 -8.76
N PHE A 117 0.12 9.61 -9.25
CA PHE A 117 -0.67 8.52 -8.66
C PHE A 117 -0.55 7.29 -9.56
N LEU A 118 0.06 6.24 -9.03
CA LEU A 118 0.38 5.00 -9.73
C LEU A 118 -0.58 3.90 -9.32
N ASN A 119 -0.91 3.04 -10.28
CA ASN A 119 -1.58 1.78 -10.02
C ASN A 119 -0.58 0.66 -10.19
N ALA A 120 -0.27 0.05 -9.06
CA ALA A 120 0.76 -0.95 -8.93
C ALA A 120 0.24 -2.37 -9.22
N MET A 121 -0.86 -2.46 -9.97
CA MET A 121 -1.55 -3.70 -10.28
C MET A 121 -1.96 -3.74 -11.76
N LEU A 122 -1.07 -3.31 -12.65
CA LEU A 122 -1.28 -3.31 -14.11
C LEU A 122 -0.29 -4.18 -14.87
N GLY A 123 0.83 -4.55 -14.25
CA GLY A 123 1.90 -5.29 -14.90
C GLY A 123 1.81 -6.82 -14.77
N PRO A 124 2.93 -7.51 -15.04
CA PRO A 124 3.02 -8.98 -15.06
C PRO A 124 2.57 -9.69 -13.78
N SER A 125 2.74 -9.08 -12.61
CA SER A 125 2.35 -9.71 -11.34
C SER A 125 0.83 -9.75 -11.15
N TRP A 126 0.08 -9.03 -11.99
CA TRP A 126 -1.38 -8.93 -11.94
C TRP A 126 -2.08 -9.38 -13.22
N ASP A 127 -1.33 -9.83 -14.23
CA ASP A 127 -1.91 -10.48 -15.40
C ASP A 127 -2.16 -11.98 -15.08
N PRO A 128 -3.43 -12.43 -15.01
CA PRO A 128 -3.74 -13.80 -14.62
C PRO A 128 -3.18 -14.86 -15.57
N ALA A 129 -2.85 -14.50 -16.81
CA ALA A 129 -2.25 -15.41 -17.79
C ALA A 129 -0.71 -15.37 -17.77
N HIS A 130 -0.10 -14.40 -17.09
CA HIS A 130 1.34 -14.22 -17.12
C HIS A 130 2.04 -15.21 -16.16
N PRO A 131 3.17 -15.84 -16.56
CA PRO A 131 3.87 -16.83 -15.74
C PRO A 131 4.44 -16.26 -14.43
N ARG A 132 4.63 -14.94 -14.36
CA ARG A 132 5.06 -14.21 -13.16
C ARG A 132 3.90 -13.61 -12.34
N CYS A 133 2.66 -14.03 -12.59
CA CYS A 133 1.53 -13.54 -11.80
C CYS A 133 1.72 -13.88 -10.32
N ASP A 134 1.70 -12.84 -9.49
CA ASP A 134 1.76 -12.91 -8.03
C ASP A 134 1.15 -11.62 -7.48
N THR A 135 -0.13 -11.67 -7.12
CA THR A 135 -0.90 -10.50 -6.66
C THR A 135 -0.40 -9.92 -5.32
N ARG A 136 0.59 -10.55 -4.69
CA ARG A 136 1.29 -9.98 -3.52
C ARG A 136 2.37 -8.97 -3.91
N GLN A 137 2.74 -8.92 -5.18
CA GLN A 137 3.75 -8.01 -5.70
C GLN A 137 3.10 -6.91 -6.52
N ALA A 138 3.68 -5.72 -6.43
CA ALA A 138 3.33 -4.61 -7.29
C ALA A 138 3.99 -4.72 -8.66
N SER A 139 3.25 -4.41 -9.72
CA SER A 139 3.78 -4.22 -11.06
C SER A 139 2.95 -3.17 -11.81
N LEU A 140 3.63 -2.21 -12.42
CA LEU A 140 3.04 -1.09 -13.15
C LEU A 140 2.75 -1.47 -14.61
N GLY A 141 3.53 -2.39 -15.16
CA GLY A 141 3.50 -2.72 -16.58
C GLY A 141 4.15 -1.66 -17.47
N LEU A 142 4.54 -2.07 -18.67
CA LEU A 142 5.38 -1.29 -19.57
C LEU A 142 4.78 0.08 -19.93
N GLN A 143 3.48 0.14 -20.19
CA GLN A 143 2.81 1.40 -20.56
C GLN A 143 2.88 2.45 -19.45
N GLN A 144 2.59 2.06 -18.20
CA GLN A 144 2.62 3.00 -17.07
C GLN A 144 4.07 3.37 -16.71
N LEU A 145 5.03 2.44 -16.80
CA LEU A 145 6.45 2.75 -16.64
C LEU A 145 6.93 3.80 -17.66
N GLY A 146 6.60 3.61 -18.94
CA GLY A 146 6.94 4.58 -19.99
C GLY A 146 6.30 5.96 -19.75
N TRP A 147 5.03 5.98 -19.31
CA TRP A 147 4.34 7.21 -18.92
C TRP A 147 5.02 7.90 -17.73
N LEU A 148 5.34 7.16 -16.66
CA LEU A 148 6.03 7.67 -15.47
C LEU A 148 7.40 8.25 -15.82
N ALA A 149 8.15 7.59 -16.71
CA ALA A 149 9.42 8.10 -17.20
C ALA A 149 9.24 9.45 -17.91
N GLY A 150 8.13 9.64 -18.64
CA GLY A 150 7.75 10.93 -19.21
C GLY A 150 7.50 12.02 -18.15
N GLU A 151 6.72 11.71 -17.12
CA GLU A 151 6.43 12.62 -16.01
C GLU A 151 7.71 13.06 -15.27
N LEU A 152 8.62 12.12 -14.98
CA LEU A 152 9.86 12.39 -14.24
C LEU A 152 10.91 13.14 -15.08
N ARG A 153 10.96 12.89 -16.39
CA ARG A 153 11.85 13.59 -17.32
C ARG A 153 11.58 15.10 -17.37
N ALA A 154 10.37 15.53 -17.02
CA ALA A 154 10.02 16.95 -16.95
C ALA A 154 10.78 17.71 -15.84
N GLY A 155 11.53 17.03 -14.97
CA GLY A 155 12.41 17.69 -14.00
C GLY A 155 11.69 18.33 -12.82
N ARG A 156 10.40 18.04 -12.63
CA ARG A 156 9.57 18.71 -11.63
C ARG A 156 9.72 18.06 -10.25
N PRO A 157 9.63 18.83 -9.16
CA PRO A 157 9.54 18.28 -7.80
C PRO A 157 8.30 17.40 -7.69
N THR A 158 8.50 16.09 -7.56
CA THR A 158 7.44 15.09 -7.73
C THR A 158 7.22 14.28 -6.47
N PHE A 159 5.99 14.25 -5.99
CA PHE A 159 5.51 13.28 -5.00
C PHE A 159 4.90 12.10 -5.74
N VAL A 160 5.29 10.89 -5.35
CA VAL A 160 4.82 9.65 -5.97
C VAL A 160 3.96 8.90 -4.96
N PHE A 161 2.79 8.47 -5.40
CA PHE A 161 1.82 7.74 -4.61
C PHE A 161 1.54 6.40 -5.28
N LEU A 162 1.63 5.31 -4.53
CA LEU A 162 1.35 3.96 -5.01
C LEU A 162 0.82 3.12 -3.86
N HIS A 163 -0.07 2.16 -4.11
CA HIS A 163 -0.64 1.38 -3.01
C HIS A 163 0.40 0.49 -2.33
N HIS A 164 1.08 -0.38 -3.10
CA HIS A 164 2.12 -1.25 -2.59
C HIS A 164 3.42 -0.48 -2.33
N PRO A 165 4.09 -0.66 -1.19
CA PRO A 165 5.38 -0.01 -0.93
C PRO A 165 6.47 -0.58 -1.86
N LEU A 166 7.53 0.21 -2.10
CA LEU A 166 8.64 -0.15 -3.00
C LEU A 166 9.32 -1.51 -2.73
N PRO A 167 9.44 -2.00 -1.48
CA PRO A 167 9.92 -3.36 -1.22
C PRO A 167 9.02 -4.47 -1.79
N ALA A 168 7.73 -4.21 -1.99
CA ALA A 168 6.78 -5.13 -2.60
C ALA A 168 6.70 -4.98 -4.13
N ALA A 169 7.40 -4.00 -4.72
CA ALA A 169 7.42 -3.83 -6.16
C ALA A 169 8.30 -4.89 -6.84
N MET A 170 7.75 -5.52 -7.86
CA MET A 170 8.47 -6.48 -8.71
C MET A 170 9.71 -5.81 -9.30
N ARG A 171 10.84 -6.53 -9.24
CA ARG A 171 12.06 -6.16 -9.93
C ARG A 171 12.03 -6.67 -11.35
N ASP A 172 12.63 -5.90 -12.25
CA ASP A 172 12.76 -6.28 -13.67
C ASP A 172 11.40 -6.71 -14.27
N GLU A 173 10.34 -5.92 -14.06
CA GLU A 173 9.01 -6.24 -14.58
C GLU A 173 8.91 -6.05 -16.11
N ALA A 174 9.79 -5.24 -16.71
CA ALA A 174 9.92 -5.04 -18.15
C ALA A 174 11.38 -5.28 -18.62
N PRO A 175 11.80 -6.55 -18.74
CA PRO A 175 13.17 -6.88 -19.13
C PRO A 175 13.57 -6.25 -20.46
N GLY A 176 14.79 -5.71 -20.51
CA GLY A 176 15.34 -5.04 -21.70
C GLY A 176 15.07 -3.54 -21.77
N GLU A 177 14.18 -3.00 -20.93
CA GLU A 177 14.02 -1.55 -20.79
C GLU A 177 15.15 -0.93 -19.97
N ARG A 178 15.45 0.35 -20.23
CA ARG A 178 16.49 1.09 -19.50
C ARG A 178 16.21 1.16 -17.99
N HIS A 179 14.94 1.30 -17.64
CA HIS A 179 14.45 1.29 -16.27
C HIS A 179 13.34 0.23 -16.20
N PRO A 180 13.69 -1.04 -15.97
CA PRO A 180 12.79 -2.15 -16.16
C PRO A 180 11.78 -2.31 -15.02
N ASP A 181 11.84 -1.48 -13.98
CA ASP A 181 10.88 -1.45 -12.89
C ASP A 181 10.76 -0.06 -12.25
N VAL A 182 9.73 0.12 -11.42
CA VAL A 182 9.46 1.40 -10.76
C VAL A 182 10.60 1.85 -9.85
N LEU A 183 11.31 0.95 -9.17
CA LEU A 183 12.38 1.37 -8.27
C LEU A 183 13.55 1.94 -9.08
N THR A 184 14.04 1.21 -10.07
CA THR A 184 15.15 1.65 -10.91
C THR A 184 14.83 2.98 -11.60
N LEU A 185 13.58 3.17 -12.02
CA LEU A 185 13.11 4.43 -12.60
C LEU A 185 13.13 5.59 -11.58
N LEU A 186 12.62 5.37 -10.37
CA LEU A 186 12.62 6.40 -9.33
C LEU A 186 14.04 6.75 -8.84
N LEU A 187 14.92 5.76 -8.72
CA LEU A 187 16.32 5.97 -8.36
C LEU A 187 17.06 6.82 -9.40
N ALA A 188 16.81 6.59 -10.69
CA ALA A 188 17.39 7.38 -11.78
C ALA A 188 16.94 8.85 -11.79
N HIS A 189 15.86 9.18 -11.07
CA HIS A 189 15.30 10.52 -10.97
C HIS A 189 15.22 11.03 -9.51
N SER A 190 16.07 10.51 -8.60
CA SER A 190 16.02 10.81 -7.17
C SER A 190 16.10 12.30 -6.83
N ASP A 191 16.78 13.09 -7.66
CA ASP A 191 16.92 14.54 -7.47
C ASP A 191 15.57 15.28 -7.58
N ASN A 192 14.66 14.74 -8.37
CA ASN A 192 13.33 15.31 -8.62
C ASN A 192 12.25 14.68 -7.72
N VAL A 193 12.47 13.44 -7.26
CA VAL A 193 11.54 12.75 -6.35
C VAL A 193 11.62 13.39 -4.95
N MET A 194 10.51 13.97 -4.51
CA MET A 194 10.38 14.64 -3.22
C MET A 194 10.10 13.63 -2.11
N ALA A 195 9.15 12.72 -2.33
CA ALA A 195 8.87 11.57 -1.48
C ALA A 195 7.99 10.54 -2.21
N VAL A 196 7.95 9.34 -1.65
CA VAL A 196 7.08 8.24 -2.05
C VAL A 196 6.14 7.90 -0.90
N PHE A 197 4.84 7.81 -1.17
CA PHE A 197 3.81 7.46 -0.19
C PHE A 197 3.08 6.19 -0.60
N SER A 198 2.87 5.30 0.38
CA SER A 198 2.25 3.99 0.14
C SER A 198 1.31 3.53 1.25
N GLY A 199 0.50 2.51 0.97
CA GLY A 199 -0.39 1.85 1.92
C GLY A 199 -0.08 0.35 2.02
N HIS A 200 -1.08 -0.49 1.80
CA HIS A 200 -0.99 -1.97 1.72
C HIS A 200 -0.64 -2.71 3.03
N TYR A 201 0.45 -2.35 3.72
CA TYR A 201 0.88 -3.07 4.93
C TYR A 201 0.05 -2.77 6.19
N HIS A 202 -0.87 -1.81 6.09
CA HIS A 202 -1.74 -1.39 7.19
C HIS A 202 -0.99 -0.95 8.46
N ARG A 203 0.27 -0.51 8.31
CA ARG A 203 1.16 -0.06 9.37
C ARG A 203 1.93 1.16 8.91
N GLY A 204 2.21 2.08 9.83
CA GLY A 204 3.02 3.25 9.52
C GLY A 204 4.52 2.92 9.52
N LEU A 205 5.11 2.76 8.34
CA LEU A 205 6.51 2.37 8.19
C LEU A 205 7.31 3.48 7.52
N ASP A 206 8.50 3.72 8.03
CA ASP A 206 9.42 4.73 7.52
C ASP A 206 10.62 4.05 6.88
N TRP A 207 10.80 4.28 5.58
CA TRP A 207 11.84 3.68 4.75
C TRP A 207 12.93 4.70 4.38
N ARG A 208 13.01 5.84 5.08
CA ARG A 208 13.94 6.94 4.71
C ARG A 208 15.41 6.51 4.60
N ASP A 209 15.82 5.47 5.31
CA ASP A 209 17.20 4.97 5.28
C ASP A 209 17.45 3.95 4.16
N ALA A 210 16.39 3.48 3.49
CA ALA A 210 16.49 2.50 2.41
C ALA A 210 16.60 3.13 1.02
N TYR A 211 16.25 4.42 0.86
CA TYR A 211 16.16 5.10 -0.44
C TYR A 211 16.73 6.53 -0.37
N PRO A 212 17.19 7.09 -1.50
CA PRO A 212 17.72 8.47 -1.55
C PRO A 212 16.64 9.55 -1.39
N PHE A 213 15.37 9.16 -1.29
CA PHE A 213 14.23 10.01 -1.03
C PHE A 213 13.39 9.41 0.12
N PRO A 214 12.62 10.22 0.86
CA PRO A 214 11.70 9.70 1.85
C PRO A 214 10.67 8.76 1.22
N HIS A 215 10.55 7.54 1.75
CA HIS A 215 9.47 6.63 1.41
C HIS A 215 8.74 6.25 2.69
N ILE A 216 7.43 6.49 2.71
CA ILE A 216 6.60 6.31 3.90
C ILE A 216 5.40 5.44 3.53
N THR A 217 5.16 4.41 4.33
CA THR A 217 3.93 3.62 4.28
C THR A 217 3.02 4.11 5.38
N LEU A 218 1.76 4.40 5.06
CA LEU A 218 0.77 4.88 6.01
C LEU A 218 -0.02 3.69 6.61
N PRO A 219 -0.39 3.74 7.90
CA PRO A 219 -1.34 2.81 8.50
C PRO A 219 -2.73 2.95 7.88
N ALA A 220 -3.57 1.93 8.01
CA ALA A 220 -4.86 1.90 7.34
C ALA A 220 -6.01 2.39 8.23
N SER A 221 -6.86 3.27 7.69
CA SER A 221 -8.04 3.84 8.38
C SER A 221 -9.05 2.79 8.85
N ARG A 222 -9.03 1.59 8.27
CA ARG A 222 -9.86 0.47 8.73
C ARG A 222 -9.57 0.04 10.17
N TYR A 223 -8.37 0.31 10.71
CA TYR A 223 -8.01 -0.04 12.09
C TYR A 223 -8.31 1.08 13.07
N ASP A 224 -8.20 2.33 12.63
CA ASP A 224 -8.27 3.53 13.46
C ASP A 224 -8.64 4.74 12.58
N GLU A 225 -9.55 5.57 13.08
CA GLU A 225 -10.01 6.78 12.39
C GLU A 225 -8.94 7.89 12.31
N ASP A 226 -7.92 7.84 13.17
CA ASP A 226 -6.82 8.81 13.17
C ASP A 226 -5.69 8.47 12.17
N ASN A 227 -5.79 7.34 11.46
CA ASN A 227 -4.84 6.89 10.43
C ASN A 227 -4.98 7.63 9.08
N TRP A 228 -4.76 8.94 9.11
CA TRP A 228 -4.54 9.81 7.94
C TRP A 228 -3.34 10.71 8.25
N PHE A 229 -2.83 11.58 7.37
CA PHE A 229 -1.72 12.49 7.73
C PHE A 229 -1.85 13.83 7.02
N LEU A 230 -1.33 14.90 7.63
CA LEU A 230 -1.36 16.24 7.06
C LEU A 230 0.00 16.63 6.46
N LEU A 231 0.03 16.73 5.13
CA LEU A 231 1.22 17.16 4.37
C LEU A 231 1.20 18.67 4.13
N SER A 232 2.20 19.37 4.64
CA SER A 232 2.44 20.80 4.38
C SER A 232 3.44 21.00 3.23
N LEU A 233 3.02 21.78 2.24
CA LEU A 233 3.79 22.08 1.03
C LEU A 233 4.11 23.58 0.97
N PRO A 234 5.39 23.98 1.01
CA PRO A 234 5.75 25.38 0.98
C PRO A 234 5.49 25.97 -0.41
N GLN A 235 4.76 27.10 -0.45
CA GLN A 235 4.47 27.85 -1.68
C GLN A 235 5.65 28.73 -2.11
N ARG A 236 6.54 29.09 -1.19
CA ARG A 236 7.74 29.90 -1.41
C ARG A 236 8.94 29.28 -0.69
N GLY A 237 10.14 29.65 -1.10
CA GLY A 237 11.38 29.13 -0.50
C GLY A 237 11.82 27.77 -1.07
N PRO A 238 12.67 27.03 -0.32
CA PRO A 238 13.19 25.74 -0.74
C PRO A 238 12.08 24.70 -0.99
N LEU A 239 12.19 23.93 -2.07
CA LEU A 239 11.22 22.90 -2.43
C LEU A 239 11.17 21.74 -1.43
N ARG A 240 12.32 21.40 -0.84
CA ARG A 240 12.48 20.27 0.10
C ARG A 240 12.16 20.63 1.55
N SER A 241 11.59 21.80 1.83
CA SER A 241 11.13 22.16 3.18
C SER A 241 9.68 21.76 3.47
N TRP A 242 9.08 20.89 2.64
CA TRP A 242 7.80 20.23 2.93
C TRP A 242 7.91 19.33 4.16
N ARG A 243 6.78 19.10 4.85
CA ARG A 243 6.73 18.32 6.10
C ARG A 243 5.41 17.58 6.22
N ILE A 244 5.43 16.42 6.88
CA ILE A 244 4.23 15.83 7.46
C ILE A 244 4.10 16.43 8.86
N LEU A 245 3.07 17.23 9.09
CA LEU A 245 2.95 18.03 10.31
C LEU A 245 2.68 17.18 11.55
N ASP A 246 1.97 16.09 11.36
CA ASP A 246 1.55 15.13 12.37
C ASP A 246 2.33 13.80 12.26
N ARG A 247 3.59 13.85 11.80
CA ARG A 247 4.42 12.67 11.51
C ARG A 247 4.49 11.70 12.68
N ASP A 248 4.61 12.23 13.89
CA ASP A 248 4.93 11.45 15.08
C ASP A 248 3.73 10.68 15.66
N LYS A 249 2.53 10.87 15.07
CA LYS A 249 1.33 10.19 15.57
C LYS A 249 1.32 8.69 15.36
N ASN A 250 2.02 8.18 14.35
CA ASN A 250 2.19 6.74 14.20
C ASN A 250 3.58 6.33 14.68
N LYS A 251 3.62 5.80 15.90
CA LYS A 251 4.88 5.40 16.55
C LYS A 251 5.37 4.07 16.00
N GLY A 252 6.35 4.13 15.10
CA GLY A 252 7.28 3.02 14.82
C GLY A 252 6.65 1.72 14.29
N GLY A 253 5.81 1.78 13.25
CA GLY A 253 5.23 0.57 12.66
C GLY A 253 3.88 0.15 13.24
N ALA A 254 3.25 1.02 14.04
CA ALA A 254 1.95 0.75 14.64
C ALA A 254 0.83 0.68 13.59
N ARG A 255 -0.23 -0.05 13.93
CA ARG A 255 -1.47 -0.10 13.13
C ARG A 255 -2.37 1.10 13.36
N CYS A 256 -2.13 1.85 14.43
CA CYS A 256 -2.98 2.92 14.92
C CYS A 256 -2.15 4.16 15.18
N SER A 257 -2.82 5.29 15.23
CA SER A 257 -2.21 6.60 15.36
C SER A 257 -2.73 7.27 16.61
N GLU A 258 -1.90 8.10 17.22
CA GLU A 258 -2.38 8.98 18.30
C GLU A 258 -3.38 9.99 17.75
N THR A 259 -4.38 10.33 18.56
CA THR A 259 -5.32 11.41 18.25
C THR A 259 -4.62 12.75 18.41
N TRP A 260 -4.73 13.60 17.39
CA TRP A 260 -4.13 14.92 17.35
C TRP A 260 -5.20 15.99 17.16
N GLU A 261 -4.97 17.16 17.73
CA GLU A 261 -5.75 18.36 17.44
C GLU A 261 -5.06 19.26 16.43
N TYR A 262 -5.88 19.96 15.63
CA TYR A 262 -5.44 20.80 14.51
C TYR A 262 -6.00 22.22 14.70
N PRO A 263 -5.40 23.03 15.58
CA PRO A 263 -5.91 24.36 15.88
C PRO A 263 -5.86 25.27 14.63
N PRO A 264 -6.87 26.12 14.41
CA PRO A 264 -6.83 27.09 13.31
C PRO A 264 -5.58 27.97 13.39
N ASN A 265 -4.74 27.94 12.36
CA ASN A 265 -3.46 28.66 12.28
C ASN A 265 -2.38 28.25 13.30
N GLY A 266 -2.53 27.11 13.98
CA GLY A 266 -1.52 26.56 14.87
C GLY A 266 -0.85 25.30 14.31
N GLU A 267 0.21 24.85 14.97
CA GLU A 267 0.85 23.57 14.66
C GLU A 267 -0.01 22.42 15.23
N PRO A 268 -0.20 21.32 14.47
CA PRO A 268 -0.84 20.12 15.00
C PRO A 268 -0.12 19.59 16.24
N ARG A 269 -0.87 19.07 17.21
CA ARG A 269 -0.30 18.50 18.44
C ARG A 269 -1.11 17.33 18.98
N PRO A 270 -0.50 16.36 19.69
CA PRO A 270 -1.22 15.28 20.34
C PRO A 270 -2.27 15.80 21.32
N LEU A 271 -3.45 15.18 21.34
CA LEU A 271 -4.48 15.46 22.35
C LEU A 271 -4.07 14.86 23.72
N ALA A 272 -4.32 15.57 24.82
CA ALA A 272 -4.05 15.05 26.17
C ALA A 272 -5.28 15.22 27.07
N PRO A 273 -5.76 14.15 27.74
CA PRO A 273 -5.32 12.76 27.63
C PRO A 273 -5.69 12.15 26.26
N GLN A 274 -4.89 11.18 25.80
CA GLN A 274 -5.26 10.38 24.63
C GLN A 274 -6.53 9.59 24.96
N PRO A 275 -7.58 9.62 24.12
CA PRO A 275 -8.75 8.80 24.34
C PRO A 275 -8.33 7.32 24.40
N ALA A 276 -9.09 6.50 25.12
CA ALA A 276 -8.87 5.07 25.09
C ALA A 276 -8.92 4.59 23.64
N GLU A 277 -7.89 3.86 23.22
CA GLU A 277 -7.74 3.40 21.85
C GLU A 277 -8.99 2.61 21.41
N THR A 278 -9.81 3.21 20.54
CA THR A 278 -11.09 2.62 20.08
C THR A 278 -10.90 1.72 18.85
N GLY A 279 -9.68 1.72 18.31
CA GLY A 279 -9.30 0.99 17.12
C GLY A 279 -9.09 -0.51 17.37
N SER A 280 -8.91 -1.27 16.29
CA SER A 280 -8.55 -2.70 16.35
C SER A 280 -7.04 -2.85 16.53
N CYS A 281 -6.50 -2.08 17.47
CA CYS A 281 -5.10 -1.67 17.53
C CYS A 281 -4.20 -2.58 18.34
N GLY A 282 -4.76 -3.66 18.89
CA GLY A 282 -4.00 -4.67 19.60
C GLY A 282 -2.70 -4.97 18.86
N SER A 283 -1.59 -4.93 19.58
CA SER A 283 -0.34 -5.49 19.09
C SER A 283 -0.62 -6.97 18.86
N PRO A 284 -0.70 -7.49 17.62
CA PRO A 284 -0.58 -8.93 17.52
C PRO A 284 0.82 -9.24 18.03
N THR A 285 0.90 -9.99 19.12
CA THR A 285 2.09 -10.77 19.41
C THR A 285 2.41 -11.59 18.16
N MET A 286 3.68 -11.90 17.91
CA MET A 286 4.05 -12.71 16.75
C MET A 286 3.31 -14.07 16.70
N ALA A 287 2.81 -14.56 17.83
CA ALA A 287 1.97 -15.74 17.94
C ALA A 287 0.51 -15.54 17.45
N GLU A 288 0.01 -14.30 17.49
CA GLU A 288 -1.35 -13.92 17.10
C GLU A 288 -1.46 -13.57 15.60
N VAL A 289 -0.32 -13.36 14.92
CA VAL A 289 -0.25 -13.17 13.46
C VAL A 289 -0.59 -14.50 12.77
N GLY A 290 -1.90 -14.73 12.55
CA GLY A 290 -2.45 -15.95 11.98
C GLY A 290 -3.57 -16.61 12.79
N GLN A 291 -3.87 -16.12 14.01
CA GLN A 291 -4.89 -16.71 14.90
C GLN A 291 -5.96 -15.75 15.43
N VAL A 292 -5.90 -14.45 15.12
CA VAL A 292 -6.96 -13.52 15.54
C VAL A 292 -8.20 -13.72 14.67
N GLU A 293 -9.16 -14.51 15.14
CA GLU A 293 -10.55 -14.37 14.74
C GLU A 293 -11.05 -12.99 15.19
N LEU A 294 -11.38 -12.14 14.24
CA LEU A 294 -12.08 -10.90 14.54
C LEU A 294 -13.49 -11.25 15.06
N PRO A 295 -14.00 -10.57 16.10
CA PRO A 295 -15.34 -10.84 16.58
C PRO A 295 -16.35 -10.66 15.44
N PRO A 296 -17.40 -11.51 15.37
CA PRO A 296 -18.41 -11.42 14.33
C PRO A 296 -18.98 -10.00 14.27
N LEU A 297 -19.11 -9.50 13.05
CA LEU A 297 -19.81 -8.27 12.73
C LEU A 297 -21.16 -8.26 13.48
N GLN A 298 -21.43 -7.21 14.24
CA GLN A 298 -22.77 -6.92 14.77
C GLN A 298 -23.75 -6.96 13.58
N ALA A 299 -24.60 -7.98 13.59
CA ALA A 299 -25.66 -8.36 12.64
C ALA A 299 -25.28 -8.46 11.14
N VAL A 300 -25.45 -9.69 10.60
CA VAL A 300 -25.36 -10.05 9.16
C VAL A 300 -26.30 -9.20 8.29
N SER A 301 -27.40 -8.69 8.85
CA SER A 301 -28.43 -7.90 8.16
C SER A 301 -27.95 -6.55 7.66
N ASP A 302 -26.85 -6.02 8.19
CA ASP A 302 -26.44 -4.64 7.93
C ASP A 302 -25.38 -4.53 6.82
N VAL A 303 -24.98 -5.66 6.23
CA VAL A 303 -23.98 -5.73 5.16
C VAL A 303 -24.68 -6.14 3.85
N PRO A 304 -24.76 -5.27 2.82
CA PRO A 304 -25.37 -5.62 1.55
C PRO A 304 -24.63 -6.78 0.86
N GLY A 305 -25.32 -7.90 0.63
CA GLY A 305 -24.80 -9.08 -0.06
C GLY A 305 -25.52 -10.36 0.40
N PRO A 306 -25.62 -11.41 -0.43
CA PRO A 306 -26.46 -12.58 -0.16
C PRO A 306 -26.05 -13.41 1.07
N THR A 307 -24.90 -13.15 1.69
CA THR A 307 -24.42 -13.94 2.84
C THR A 307 -23.93 -13.11 4.02
N GLY A 308 -23.82 -11.77 3.94
CA GLY A 308 -23.30 -10.90 5.02
C GLY A 308 -21.91 -11.26 5.61
N HIS A 309 -21.21 -12.25 5.06
CA HIS A 309 -19.97 -12.83 5.59
C HIS A 309 -18.70 -12.41 4.82
N GLN A 310 -18.77 -11.40 3.96
CA GLN A 310 -17.70 -11.13 2.99
C GLN A 310 -16.93 -9.83 3.21
N PHE A 311 -17.05 -9.18 4.38
CA PHE A 311 -16.09 -8.13 4.75
C PHE A 311 -14.96 -8.73 5.59
N ASN A 312 -13.84 -8.99 4.91
CA ASN A 312 -12.51 -9.27 5.46
C ASN A 312 -12.17 -10.70 5.92
N PRO A 313 -11.71 -11.57 5.00
CA PRO A 313 -11.07 -12.83 5.37
C PRO A 313 -9.54 -12.75 5.54
N GLU A 314 -8.87 -11.62 5.28
CA GLU A 314 -7.41 -11.61 5.45
C GLU A 314 -7.04 -11.53 6.94
N PRO A 315 -6.40 -12.58 7.52
CA PRO A 315 -5.51 -12.35 8.65
C PRO A 315 -4.50 -11.32 8.16
N SER A 316 -4.38 -10.23 8.93
CA SER A 316 -3.51 -9.10 8.62
C SER A 316 -2.26 -9.57 7.90
N CYS A 317 -2.07 -9.16 6.63
CA CYS A 317 -0.95 -9.51 5.77
C CYS A 317 0.24 -9.90 6.64
N CYS A 318 0.51 -11.20 6.75
CA CYS A 318 1.64 -11.67 7.54
C CYS A 318 2.86 -11.03 6.91
N LEU A 319 3.40 -9.99 7.56
CA LEU A 319 4.76 -9.51 7.37
C LEU A 319 5.69 -10.60 7.90
N ALA A 320 5.59 -11.80 7.32
CA ALA A 320 6.59 -12.85 7.39
C ALA A 320 7.72 -12.56 6.40
N TYR A 321 7.87 -11.32 5.93
CA TYR A 321 9.13 -10.84 5.39
C TYR A 321 10.08 -10.55 6.55
N GLN A 322 10.75 -11.64 6.91
CA GLN A 322 12.03 -11.80 7.59
C GLN A 322 12.61 -10.53 8.26
N ARG A 323 12.24 -10.32 9.52
CA ARG A 323 13.06 -9.58 10.50
C ARG A 323 14.56 -9.93 10.37
N PRO A 324 14.98 -11.20 10.20
CA PRO A 324 16.40 -11.53 10.01
C PRO A 324 16.99 -11.06 8.68
N PHE A 325 16.20 -10.80 7.64
CA PHE A 325 16.68 -10.25 6.37
C PHE A 325 16.81 -8.73 6.49
N LEU A 326 15.80 -8.05 7.03
CA LEU A 326 15.87 -6.62 7.29
C LEU A 326 16.96 -6.28 8.31
N GLU A 327 17.09 -7.03 9.40
CA GLU A 327 18.18 -6.87 10.38
C GLU A 327 19.55 -7.15 9.75
N ARG A 328 19.68 -8.16 8.87
CA ARG A 328 20.94 -8.42 8.17
C ARG A 328 21.27 -7.36 7.12
N CYS A 329 20.31 -6.88 6.35
CA CYS A 329 20.55 -5.79 5.40
C CYS A 329 20.86 -4.47 6.13
N LEU A 330 20.24 -4.20 7.28
CA LEU A 330 20.54 -3.03 8.11
C LEU A 330 21.93 -3.13 8.77
N GLN A 331 22.31 -4.30 9.31
CA GLN A 331 23.66 -4.53 9.85
C GLN A 331 24.74 -4.47 8.77
N ALA A 332 24.44 -4.99 7.57
CA ALA A 332 25.30 -4.86 6.41
C ALA A 332 25.44 -3.38 6.01
N GLN A 333 24.34 -2.62 6.01
CA GLN A 333 24.34 -1.20 5.69
C GLN A 333 25.26 -0.37 6.60
N ASP A 334 25.29 -0.63 7.91
CA ASP A 334 26.20 0.04 8.84
C ASP A 334 27.66 -0.32 8.57
N THR A 335 27.93 -1.59 8.29
CA THR A 335 29.27 -2.09 7.94
C THR A 335 29.76 -1.52 6.60
N PHE A 336 28.85 -1.32 5.63
CA PHE A 336 29.19 -0.81 4.30
C PHE A 336 29.24 0.72 4.22
N ARG A 337 28.45 1.44 5.03
CA ARG A 337 28.60 2.90 5.23
C ARG A 337 29.99 3.21 5.80
N ALA A 338 30.49 2.41 6.74
CA ALA A 338 31.85 2.51 7.24
C ALA A 338 32.93 2.25 6.16
N ALA A 339 32.57 1.56 5.06
CA ALA A 339 33.45 1.24 3.94
C ALA A 339 33.29 2.19 2.71
N GLY A 340 32.49 3.26 2.82
CA GLY A 340 32.36 4.29 1.78
C GLY A 340 31.60 3.88 0.51
N ARG A 341 30.81 2.80 0.54
CA ARG A 341 30.00 2.35 -0.61
C ARG A 341 28.63 3.02 -0.63
N ASN A 342 28.07 3.22 -1.84
CA ASN A 342 26.73 3.80 -1.98
C ASN A 342 25.64 2.78 -1.59
N GLY A 343 24.47 3.28 -1.16
CA GLY A 343 23.37 2.44 -0.68
C GLY A 343 22.79 1.47 -1.71
N THR A 344 22.98 1.74 -3.01
CA THR A 344 22.50 0.88 -4.10
C THR A 344 23.33 -0.41 -4.20
N GLU A 345 24.67 -0.32 -4.12
CA GLU A 345 25.55 -1.50 -4.07
C GLU A 345 25.24 -2.40 -2.86
N VAL A 346 24.86 -1.79 -1.73
CA VAL A 346 24.48 -2.51 -0.51
C VAL A 346 23.20 -3.31 -0.71
N LEU A 347 22.20 -2.70 -1.35
CA LEU A 347 20.91 -3.35 -1.60
C LEU A 347 21.04 -4.48 -2.62
N GLU A 348 21.77 -4.25 -3.71
CA GLU A 348 22.03 -5.26 -4.75
C GLU A 348 22.81 -6.45 -4.19
N ARG A 349 23.81 -6.20 -3.34
CA ARG A 349 24.60 -7.26 -2.71
C ARG A 349 23.84 -8.01 -1.62
N CYS A 350 23.01 -7.33 -0.81
CA CYS A 350 22.17 -8.01 0.17
C CYS A 350 21.15 -8.95 -0.52
N VAL A 351 20.57 -8.51 -1.64
CA VAL A 351 19.68 -9.33 -2.47
C VAL A 351 20.44 -10.48 -3.12
N ALA A 352 21.67 -10.28 -3.60
CA ALA A 352 22.48 -11.34 -4.19
C ALA A 352 22.92 -12.40 -3.16
N GLU A 353 23.34 -11.98 -1.96
CA GLU A 353 23.88 -12.86 -0.92
C GLU A 353 22.80 -13.58 -0.11
N HIS A 354 21.61 -13.00 0.01
CA HIS A 354 20.54 -13.53 0.87
C HIS A 354 19.21 -13.78 0.14
N GLY A 355 19.09 -13.38 -1.13
CA GLY A 355 17.88 -13.57 -1.94
C GLY A 355 17.59 -15.04 -2.27
N ALA A 356 18.60 -15.92 -2.29
CA ALA A 356 18.40 -17.36 -2.50
C ALA A 356 17.75 -18.09 -1.29
N ALA A 357 17.78 -17.48 -0.09
CA ALA A 357 17.04 -17.99 1.07
C ALA A 357 15.52 -17.74 0.97
N ILE A 358 15.07 -17.09 -0.12
CA ILE A 358 13.68 -16.88 -0.50
C ILE A 358 13.18 -18.10 -1.31
N HIS A 359 13.35 -19.31 -0.78
CA HIS A 359 12.58 -20.46 -1.27
C HIS A 359 11.18 -20.39 -0.64
N TRP A 360 10.21 -19.92 -1.41
CA TRP A 360 8.80 -19.94 -1.02
C TRP A 360 8.31 -21.39 -0.99
N MET A 361 7.97 -21.88 0.20
CA MET A 361 7.24 -23.15 0.32
C MET A 361 5.91 -23.01 -0.43
N GLY A 362 5.74 -23.81 -1.47
CA GLY A 362 4.49 -23.94 -2.20
C GLY A 362 3.35 -24.38 -1.28
N ARG A 363 2.13 -23.94 -1.60
CA ARG A 363 0.92 -24.39 -0.92
C ARG A 363 0.81 -25.92 -0.95
N VAL A 364 0.65 -26.52 0.23
CA VAL A 364 -0.24 -27.68 0.41
C VAL A 364 -1.23 -27.30 1.51
N GLY A 365 -2.50 -27.08 1.12
CA GLY A 365 -3.64 -26.99 2.03
C GLY A 365 -3.68 -25.83 3.03
N GLY A 366 -4.24 -24.69 2.61
CA GLY A 366 -5.19 -23.88 3.41
C GLY A 366 -4.83 -23.37 4.83
N SER A 367 -3.63 -23.58 5.37
CA SER A 367 -3.24 -23.03 6.68
C SER A 367 -1.75 -22.75 6.74
N CYS A 368 -1.37 -21.62 7.34
CA CYS A 368 0.00 -21.35 7.75
C CYS A 368 0.21 -21.99 9.14
N LEU A 369 0.26 -23.32 9.22
CA LEU A 369 0.77 -23.99 10.42
C LEU A 369 2.29 -24.06 10.36
N ALA A 370 2.95 -23.73 11.46
CA ALA A 370 4.38 -23.95 11.62
C ALA A 370 4.70 -25.44 11.39
N PRO A 371 5.80 -25.78 10.68
CA PRO A 371 6.18 -27.18 10.55
C PRO A 371 6.52 -27.73 11.94
N GLY A 372 5.81 -28.80 12.32
CA GLY A 372 6.25 -29.68 13.38
C GLY A 372 7.69 -30.12 13.09
N THR A 373 8.48 -30.19 14.16
CA THR A 373 9.88 -30.62 14.14
C THR A 373 10.02 -32.02 13.56
N HIS A 374 10.22 -32.13 12.26
CA HIS A 374 10.79 -33.32 11.65
C HIS A 374 12.24 -33.02 11.31
N ALA A 375 13.15 -33.68 12.05
CA ALA A 375 14.57 -33.68 11.76
C ALA A 375 14.78 -34.17 10.31
N LEU A 376 15.68 -33.51 9.59
CA LEU A 376 16.13 -33.97 8.28
C LEU A 376 16.73 -35.38 8.42
N PRO A 377 16.46 -36.30 7.49
CA PRO A 377 17.16 -37.58 7.47
C PRO A 377 18.67 -37.33 7.23
N PRO A 378 19.57 -38.13 7.83
CA PRO A 378 20.99 -37.97 7.63
C PRO A 378 21.36 -38.17 6.16
N PRO A 379 22.44 -37.52 5.68
CA PRO A 379 22.86 -37.61 4.29
C PRO A 379 23.18 -39.07 3.93
N ALA A 380 22.67 -39.51 2.77
CA ALA A 380 22.96 -40.83 2.23
C ALA A 380 24.48 -40.97 2.02
N ALA A 381 25.04 -42.04 2.58
CA ALA A 381 26.44 -42.39 2.41
C ALA A 381 26.75 -42.59 0.91
N ALA A 382 27.84 -41.98 0.44
CA ALA A 382 28.34 -42.13 -0.91
C ALA A 382 28.67 -43.62 -1.17
N ALA A 383 28.05 -44.21 -2.18
CA ALA A 383 28.43 -45.51 -2.69
C ALA A 383 29.76 -45.39 -3.44
N HIS A 384 30.76 -46.17 -3.01
CA HIS A 384 32.00 -46.36 -3.76
C HIS A 384 31.71 -47.17 -5.05
N PRO A 385 32.37 -46.83 -6.17
CA PRO A 385 32.29 -47.63 -7.38
C PRO A 385 33.13 -48.90 -7.21
N GLY A 386 32.53 -50.05 -7.52
CA GLY A 386 33.21 -51.32 -7.77
C GLY A 386 33.36 -51.56 -9.26
#